data_AF-A0A0A1U5S5-F1
#
_entry.id   AF-A0A0A1U5S5-F1
#
_cell.length_a   1.000
_cell.length_b   1.000
_cell.length_c   1.000
_cell.angle_alpha   90.00
_cell.angle_beta   90.00
_cell.angle_gamma   90.00
#
_symmetry.space_group_name_H-M   'P 1'
#
loop_
_entity.id
_entity.type
_entity.pdbx_description
1 polymer ?
#
loop_
_entity_poly.entity_id
_entity_poly.type
_entity_poly.pdbx_seq_one_letter_code
_entity_poly.pdbx_strand_id
1 'polypeptide(L)'
;MYFVKTFITFLLLFLSRSTNYWCEHSNTLTLQTNSSECYQTNWSYSYNKNDVTFIFKNGCCSSQKISIEHKVGDNMNVHFRFEKDNYLKALFIREQSTLVRIFIWDNDRPDMLFVSYGCFNGEGYCRTNINDKFRPCAEIFSKGISIYSDVDQKHWIYYHRSKTNIAYLFIDGKVTQSVMFQDRGGGVVGNIYEKTRFLFLGKSHDTTVKVTYFVNATARSVCARKGYERFLLFKNDEIESLDVFNTKCNCDATNTNITKESVNTYPDCQYNSSLFDLDLTKIQTDTPLTSSINIKFEISKWFSLLFKMNNVYILESIKNKTDILEIEILEMKEGEDITFRLNCVVNNLKISSLGKYYFQSDLQINNVEITM
;
A
#
# COMPACT_ATOMS: atom_id res chain seq x y z
N MET A 1 44.19 -44.34 34.04
CA MET A 1 42.79 -44.42 33.58
C MET A 1 41.95 -43.16 33.87
N TYR A 2 42.35 -42.26 34.79
CA TYR A 2 41.64 -40.99 35.05
C TYR A 2 41.86 -39.91 33.96
N PHE A 3 43.06 -39.83 33.38
CA PHE A 3 43.39 -38.83 32.35
C PHE A 3 42.59 -38.96 31.05
N VAL A 4 42.24 -40.19 30.64
CA VAL A 4 41.48 -40.45 29.41
C VAL A 4 40.03 -39.99 29.55
N LYS A 5 39.42 -40.14 30.75
CA LYS A 5 38.08 -39.65 31.01
C LYS A 5 38.03 -38.12 30.96
N THR A 6 38.97 -37.42 31.59
CA THR A 6 39.03 -35.96 31.58
C THR A 6 39.24 -35.38 30.18
N PHE A 7 40.06 -36.04 29.35
CA PHE A 7 40.30 -35.62 27.98
C PHE A 7 39.07 -35.81 27.07
N ILE A 8 38.33 -36.91 27.23
CA ILE A 8 37.08 -37.15 26.48
C ILE A 8 35.97 -36.16 26.89
N THR A 9 35.85 -35.82 28.18
CA THR A 9 34.88 -34.79 28.62
C THR A 9 35.24 -33.41 28.09
N PHE A 10 36.54 -33.06 28.04
CA PHE A 10 37.02 -31.80 27.47
C PHE A 10 36.79 -31.74 25.94
N LEU A 11 37.01 -32.85 25.24
CA LEU A 11 36.73 -32.97 23.80
C LEU A 11 35.22 -32.88 23.48
N LEU A 12 34.36 -33.46 24.33
CA LEU A 12 32.90 -33.37 24.20
C LEU A 12 32.36 -31.97 24.51
N LEU A 13 33.00 -31.23 25.43
CA LEU A 13 32.69 -29.81 25.70
C LEU A 13 33.16 -28.87 24.57
N PHE A 14 34.27 -29.19 23.89
CA PHE A 14 34.72 -28.46 22.70
C PHE A 14 33.93 -28.84 21.43
N LEU A 15 33.23 -29.98 21.43
CA LEU A 15 32.31 -30.41 20.37
C LEU A 15 30.89 -29.84 20.53
N SER A 16 30.67 -28.87 21.44
CA SER A 16 29.47 -28.04 21.41
C SER A 16 29.46 -27.26 20.09
N ARG A 17 28.86 -27.87 19.07
CA ARG A 17 28.69 -27.32 17.74
C ARG A 17 28.20 -25.89 17.85
N SER A 18 28.91 -24.97 17.22
CA SER A 18 28.42 -23.62 16.95
C SER A 18 27.09 -23.73 16.21
N THR A 19 25.97 -23.62 16.94
CA THR A 19 24.66 -23.60 16.32
C THR A 19 24.42 -22.20 15.80
N ASN A 20 24.17 -22.08 14.50
CA ASN A 20 23.71 -20.82 13.94
C ASN A 20 22.37 -20.44 14.58
N TYR A 21 22.21 -19.18 14.94
CA TYR A 21 20.95 -18.67 15.48
C TYR A 21 20.68 -17.27 14.94
N TRP A 22 19.39 -16.94 14.79
CA TRP A 22 18.99 -15.60 14.37
C TRP A 22 19.09 -14.63 15.53
N CYS A 23 19.59 -13.44 15.22
CA CYS A 23 19.86 -12.42 16.20
C CYS A 23 19.58 -11.01 15.69
N GLU A 24 19.09 -10.15 16.57
CA GLU A 24 18.86 -8.74 16.27
C GLU A 24 20.06 -7.88 16.72
N HIS A 25 20.61 -7.10 15.79
CA HIS A 25 21.57 -6.04 16.07
C HIS A 25 21.13 -4.78 15.33
N SER A 26 20.95 -3.66 16.05
CA SER A 26 20.53 -2.38 15.47
C SER A 26 19.30 -2.51 14.55
N ASN A 27 18.25 -3.18 15.04
CA ASN A 27 17.01 -3.47 14.30
C ASN A 27 17.18 -4.36 13.06
N THR A 28 18.31 -5.06 12.91
CA THR A 28 18.59 -5.95 11.79
C THR A 28 18.71 -7.38 12.28
N LEU A 29 17.87 -8.26 11.76
CA LEU A 29 17.91 -9.69 12.02
C LEU A 29 18.94 -10.33 11.08
N THR A 30 19.95 -10.98 11.65
CA THR A 30 21.01 -11.68 10.92
C THR A 30 21.21 -13.07 11.51
N LEU A 31 21.61 -14.02 10.68
CA LEU A 31 22.06 -15.34 11.15
C LEU A 31 23.48 -15.19 11.67
N GLN A 32 23.69 -15.47 12.96
CA GLN A 32 24.98 -15.33 13.64
C GLN A 32 25.54 -16.70 14.02
N THR A 33 26.87 -16.78 14.04
CA THR A 33 27.62 -17.93 14.52
C THR A 33 28.48 -17.47 15.69
N ASN A 34 28.22 -17.97 16.90
CA ASN A 34 29.00 -17.67 18.11
C ASN A 34 29.07 -16.17 18.50
N SER A 35 27.96 -15.44 18.51
CA SER A 35 27.91 -14.12 19.18
C SER A 35 27.76 -14.28 20.70
N SER A 36 28.43 -13.43 21.48
CA SER A 36 28.26 -13.36 22.95
C SER A 36 27.02 -12.55 23.35
N GLU A 37 26.53 -11.71 22.44
CA GLU A 37 25.37 -10.84 22.67
C GLU A 37 24.32 -11.16 21.63
N CYS A 38 23.13 -11.54 22.09
CA CYS A 38 22.00 -11.68 21.19
C CYS A 38 20.68 -11.17 21.75
N TYR A 39 20.06 -10.26 21.00
CA TYR A 39 18.77 -9.69 21.34
C TYR A 39 17.66 -10.38 20.55
N GLN A 40 16.63 -10.85 21.27
CA GLN A 40 15.38 -11.39 20.73
C GLN A 40 14.19 -10.77 21.47
N THR A 41 14.20 -9.45 21.59
CA THR A 41 13.19 -8.72 22.37
C THR A 41 11.91 -8.61 21.55
N ASN A 42 10.82 -9.19 22.05
CA ASN A 42 9.49 -9.17 21.43
C ASN A 42 9.42 -9.77 20.02
N TRP A 43 10.37 -10.63 19.66
CA TRP A 43 10.26 -11.51 18.51
C TRP A 43 10.91 -12.86 18.83
N SER A 44 10.66 -13.85 17.97
CA SER A 44 11.33 -15.15 18.02
C SER A 44 11.33 -15.77 16.63
N TYR A 45 12.03 -16.88 16.47
CA TYR A 45 11.96 -17.66 15.24
C TYR A 45 11.85 -19.15 15.53
N SER A 46 11.31 -19.90 14.58
CA SER A 46 11.37 -21.35 14.57
C SER A 46 11.94 -21.84 13.25
N TYR A 47 12.60 -22.99 13.31
CA TYR A 47 13.21 -23.65 12.16
C TYR A 47 12.54 -25.01 11.94
N ASN A 48 12.11 -25.29 10.71
CA ASN A 48 11.60 -26.59 10.32
C ASN A 48 12.10 -26.97 8.92
N LYS A 49 13.13 -27.83 8.84
CA LYS A 49 13.76 -28.28 7.58
C LYS A 49 14.25 -27.14 6.70
N ASN A 50 13.43 -26.67 5.77
CA ASN A 50 13.73 -25.59 4.83
C ASN A 50 12.84 -24.36 5.07
N ASP A 51 12.17 -24.30 6.22
CA ASP A 51 11.30 -23.19 6.61
C ASP A 51 11.89 -22.50 7.84
N VAL A 52 11.98 -21.17 7.76
CA VAL A 52 12.23 -20.29 8.91
C VAL A 52 11.02 -19.41 9.09
N THR A 53 10.44 -19.41 10.29
CA THR A 53 9.30 -18.56 10.63
C THR A 53 9.71 -17.57 11.68
N PHE A 54 9.73 -16.28 11.33
CA PHE A 54 9.86 -15.18 12.27
C PHE A 54 8.48 -14.83 12.84
N ILE A 55 8.41 -14.71 14.17
CA ILE A 55 7.19 -14.41 14.90
C ILE A 55 7.42 -13.10 15.66
N PHE A 56 6.74 -12.03 15.24
CA PHE A 56 6.77 -10.73 15.89
C PHE A 56 5.65 -10.68 16.94
N LYS A 57 6.03 -10.51 18.21
CA LYS A 57 5.13 -10.64 19.37
C LYS A 57 4.47 -9.31 19.73
N ASN A 58 3.59 -9.35 20.73
CA ASN A 58 3.06 -8.12 21.34
C ASN A 58 4.21 -7.19 21.75
N GLY A 59 4.06 -5.91 21.44
CA GLY A 59 5.04 -4.90 21.78
C GLY A 59 6.28 -4.92 20.89
N CYS A 60 6.31 -5.73 19.81
CA CYS A 60 7.44 -5.76 18.89
C CYS A 60 7.61 -4.41 18.18
N CYS A 61 8.83 -3.96 17.92
CA CYS A 61 10.15 -4.54 18.26
C CYS A 61 10.95 -3.51 19.05
N SER A 62 12.27 -3.67 19.24
CA SER A 62 13.10 -2.58 19.81
C SER A 62 12.92 -1.26 19.03
N SER A 63 12.48 -1.36 17.78
CA SER A 63 12.02 -0.30 16.90
C SER A 63 10.71 -0.68 16.18
N GLN A 64 10.01 0.31 15.63
CA GLN A 64 8.88 0.10 14.71
C GLN A 64 9.34 -0.33 13.30
N LYS A 65 10.64 -0.53 13.11
CA LYS A 65 11.26 -0.90 11.84
C LYS A 65 12.19 -2.07 12.09
N ILE A 66 12.08 -3.13 11.30
CA ILE A 66 13.00 -4.26 11.33
C ILE A 66 13.54 -4.50 9.93
N SER A 67 14.84 -4.74 9.84
CA SER A 67 15.50 -5.23 8.63
C SER A 67 15.88 -6.69 8.81
N ILE A 68 15.91 -7.44 7.73
CA ILE A 68 16.32 -8.84 7.72
C ILE A 68 17.34 -8.99 6.62
N GLU A 69 18.52 -9.46 7.02
CA GLU A 69 19.61 -9.75 6.11
C GLU A 69 19.84 -11.25 6.08
N HIS A 70 19.47 -11.85 4.95
CA HIS A 70 19.69 -13.27 4.72
C HIS A 70 20.74 -13.43 3.61
N LYS A 71 21.90 -13.92 4.03
CA LYS A 71 23.12 -14.01 3.20
C LYS A 71 23.39 -15.44 2.71
N VAL A 72 22.64 -16.45 3.18
CA VAL A 72 22.97 -17.86 2.96
C VAL A 72 22.08 -18.47 1.89
N GLY A 73 22.71 -19.05 0.87
CA GLY A 73 22.12 -19.53 -0.37
C GLY A 73 21.48 -20.91 -0.28
N ASP A 74 20.48 -21.08 0.58
CA ASP A 74 19.70 -22.31 0.64
C ASP A 74 18.30 -22.13 0.03
N ASN A 75 17.78 -23.20 -0.59
CA ASN A 75 16.39 -23.28 -1.04
C ASN A 75 15.48 -23.33 0.20
N MET A 76 15.05 -22.14 0.63
CA MET A 76 14.36 -21.92 1.91
C MET A 76 13.10 -21.09 1.71
N ASN A 77 12.10 -21.33 2.55
CA ASN A 77 10.99 -20.40 2.72
C ASN A 77 11.17 -19.62 4.03
N VAL A 78 11.00 -18.32 3.95
CA VAL A 78 11.03 -17.41 5.09
C VAL A 78 9.62 -16.88 5.31
N HIS A 79 9.06 -17.13 6.48
CA HIS A 79 7.70 -16.74 6.84
C HIS A 79 7.72 -15.63 7.90
N PHE A 80 6.87 -14.63 7.71
CA PHE A 80 6.64 -13.55 8.67
C PHE A 80 5.25 -13.68 9.26
N ARG A 81 5.22 -13.94 10.57
CA ARG A 81 4.01 -14.05 11.37
C ARG A 81 3.99 -12.95 12.43
N PHE A 82 2.79 -12.49 12.73
CA PHE A 82 2.53 -11.45 13.71
C PHE A 82 1.60 -11.98 14.79
N GLU A 83 1.78 -11.49 16.01
CA GLU A 83 0.84 -11.68 17.11
C GLU A 83 0.06 -10.39 17.35
N LYS A 84 -1.09 -10.48 18.00
CA LYS A 84 -1.92 -9.33 18.32
C LYS A 84 -1.15 -8.23 19.06
N ASP A 85 -1.51 -6.97 18.78
CA ASP A 85 -0.95 -5.76 19.39
C ASP A 85 0.55 -5.52 19.08
N ASN A 86 1.07 -6.14 18.02
CA ASN A 86 2.35 -5.74 17.44
C ASN A 86 2.20 -4.38 16.70
N TYR A 87 3.21 -3.52 16.79
CA TYR A 87 3.17 -2.16 16.22
C TYR A 87 4.24 -1.93 15.14
N LEU A 88 4.76 -3.01 14.53
CA LEU A 88 5.74 -2.92 13.46
C LEU A 88 5.17 -2.09 12.30
N LYS A 89 5.88 -1.05 11.88
CA LYS A 89 5.48 -0.18 10.77
C LYS A 89 6.22 -0.50 9.48
N ALA A 90 7.46 -1.01 9.57
CA ALA A 90 8.25 -1.34 8.40
C ALA A 90 9.04 -2.63 8.56
N LEU A 91 9.00 -3.46 7.52
CA LEU A 91 9.80 -4.67 7.37
C LEU A 91 10.66 -4.55 6.10
N PHE A 92 11.98 -4.46 6.27
CA PHE A 92 12.94 -4.40 5.18
C PHE A 92 13.57 -5.78 4.97
N ILE A 93 13.45 -6.31 3.77
CA ILE A 93 13.87 -7.66 3.42
C ILE A 93 15.02 -7.55 2.42
N ARG A 94 16.23 -7.81 2.92
CA ARG A 94 17.49 -7.78 2.17
C ARG A 94 17.94 -9.22 1.94
N GLU A 95 17.36 -9.84 0.91
CA GLU A 95 17.65 -11.21 0.52
C GLU A 95 18.65 -11.23 -0.62
N GLN A 96 19.75 -11.98 -0.47
CA GLN A 96 20.78 -12.15 -1.49
C GLN A 96 20.46 -13.29 -2.47
N SER A 97 19.84 -14.36 -1.98
CA SER A 97 19.55 -15.58 -2.74
C SER A 97 18.28 -15.45 -3.60
N THR A 98 18.38 -15.86 -4.86
CA THR A 98 17.23 -15.99 -5.76
C THR A 98 16.40 -17.25 -5.48
N LEU A 99 16.85 -18.12 -4.57
CA LEU A 99 16.22 -19.39 -4.20
C LEU A 99 15.44 -19.34 -2.89
N VAL A 100 15.31 -18.14 -2.30
CA VAL A 100 14.54 -17.95 -1.08
C VAL A 100 13.17 -17.38 -1.41
N ARG A 101 12.14 -18.09 -0.95
CA ARG A 101 10.76 -17.62 -1.04
C ARG A 101 10.37 -16.94 0.25
N ILE A 102 9.74 -15.77 0.14
CA ILE A 102 9.27 -15.01 1.30
C ILE A 102 7.75 -15.10 1.39
N PHE A 103 7.22 -15.25 2.60
CA PHE A 103 5.80 -15.29 2.88
C PHE A 103 5.47 -14.30 4.00
N ILE A 104 4.47 -13.46 3.77
CA ILE A 104 3.92 -12.54 4.76
C ILE A 104 2.53 -13.02 5.10
N TRP A 105 2.35 -13.50 6.32
CA TRP A 105 1.04 -13.92 6.81
C TRP A 105 0.28 -12.73 7.35
N ASP A 106 -1.04 -12.74 7.17
CA ASP A 106 -1.89 -11.63 7.60
C ASP A 106 -2.42 -11.79 9.03
N ASN A 107 -2.28 -13.00 9.61
CA ASN A 107 -2.72 -13.28 10.97
C ASN A 107 -2.11 -12.25 11.93
N ASP A 108 -2.96 -11.39 12.49
CA ASP A 108 -2.62 -10.28 13.36
C ASP A 108 -1.57 -9.27 12.83
N ARG A 109 -1.26 -9.26 11.53
CA ARG A 109 -0.34 -8.26 10.92
C ARG A 109 -0.76 -6.84 11.28
N PRO A 110 0.14 -5.87 11.49
CA PRO A 110 -0.29 -4.50 11.77
C PRO A 110 -0.89 -3.86 10.51
N ASP A 111 -1.87 -2.99 10.71
CA ASP A 111 -2.48 -2.25 9.60
C ASP A 111 -1.47 -1.28 8.99
N MET A 112 -1.52 -1.13 7.67
CA MET A 112 -0.60 -0.29 6.89
C MET A 112 0.89 -0.65 7.03
N LEU A 113 1.22 -1.93 7.27
CA LEU A 113 2.62 -2.39 7.26
C LEU A 113 3.29 -2.03 5.93
N PHE A 114 4.44 -1.37 6.00
CA PHE A 114 5.31 -1.17 4.85
C PHE A 114 6.31 -2.33 4.74
N VAL A 115 6.39 -2.96 3.58
CA VAL A 115 7.32 -4.04 3.31
C VAL A 115 8.18 -3.66 2.13
N SER A 116 9.48 -3.79 2.27
CA SER A 116 10.41 -3.40 1.23
C SER A 116 11.37 -4.53 0.89
N TYR A 117 11.51 -4.84 -0.40
CA TYR A 117 12.42 -5.85 -0.91
C TYR A 117 13.58 -5.20 -1.67
N GLY A 118 14.81 -5.40 -1.20
CA GLY A 118 16.00 -4.88 -1.85
C GLY A 118 16.98 -4.21 -0.89
N CYS A 119 18.11 -3.80 -1.47
CA CYS A 119 19.19 -3.13 -0.77
C CYS A 119 19.19 -1.68 -1.25
N PHE A 120 18.41 -0.88 -0.53
CA PHE A 120 18.24 0.54 -0.82
C PHE A 120 19.61 1.23 -0.94
N ASN A 121 19.74 2.22 -1.83
CA ASN A 121 21.00 2.92 -2.16
C ASN A 121 21.98 2.19 -3.09
N GLY A 122 21.55 1.16 -3.82
CA GLY A 122 22.37 0.56 -4.89
C GLY A 122 23.45 -0.39 -4.37
N GLU A 123 23.27 -0.90 -3.16
CA GLU A 123 24.19 -1.88 -2.59
C GLU A 123 24.03 -3.22 -3.33
N GLY A 124 25.12 -3.75 -3.88
CA GLY A 124 25.10 -4.85 -4.86
C GLY A 124 24.90 -6.26 -4.30
N TYR A 125 24.47 -6.41 -3.05
CA TYR A 125 24.40 -7.72 -2.38
C TYR A 125 22.97 -8.28 -2.26
N CYS A 126 21.94 -7.53 -2.62
CA CYS A 126 20.58 -8.07 -2.73
C CYS A 126 20.36 -8.77 -4.08
N ARG A 127 19.41 -9.71 -4.11
CA ARG A 127 18.97 -10.38 -5.32
C ARG A 127 18.47 -9.36 -6.36
N THR A 128 18.90 -9.57 -7.61
CA THR A 128 18.60 -8.68 -8.74
C THR A 128 17.51 -9.22 -9.67
N ASN A 129 17.14 -10.48 -9.54
CA ASN A 129 16.06 -11.11 -10.29
C ASN A 129 15.41 -12.24 -9.49
N ILE A 130 14.20 -12.62 -9.89
CA ILE A 130 13.42 -13.68 -9.25
C ILE A 130 12.65 -14.48 -10.28
N ASN A 131 12.65 -15.79 -10.10
CA ASN A 131 11.80 -16.70 -10.86
C ASN A 131 10.45 -16.92 -10.17
N ASP A 132 9.46 -17.37 -10.94
CA ASP A 132 8.09 -17.56 -10.45
C ASP A 132 7.97 -18.60 -9.31
N LYS A 133 8.97 -19.48 -9.14
CA LYS A 133 9.01 -20.48 -8.06
C LYS A 133 9.35 -19.85 -6.70
N PHE A 134 10.17 -18.80 -6.69
CA PHE A 134 10.67 -18.14 -5.47
C PHE A 134 10.12 -16.72 -5.25
N ARG A 135 9.11 -16.32 -6.02
CA ARG A 135 8.43 -15.04 -5.82
C ARG A 135 7.85 -14.92 -4.40
N PRO A 136 7.95 -13.72 -3.78
CA PRO A 136 7.37 -13.49 -2.48
C PRO A 136 5.85 -13.58 -2.54
N CYS A 137 5.26 -13.93 -1.42
CA CYS A 137 3.83 -14.10 -1.24
C CYS A 137 3.35 -13.26 -0.07
N ALA A 138 2.19 -12.63 -0.23
CA ALA A 138 1.51 -11.93 0.87
C ALA A 138 0.06 -12.40 0.94
N GLU A 139 -0.38 -12.75 2.14
CA GLU A 139 -1.80 -12.93 2.46
C GLU A 139 -2.40 -11.60 2.89
N ILE A 140 -3.62 -11.32 2.42
CA ILE A 140 -4.31 -10.06 2.70
C ILE A 140 -5.80 -10.35 2.94
N PHE A 141 -6.29 -9.95 4.12
CA PHE A 141 -7.69 -10.08 4.55
C PHE A 141 -8.35 -8.71 4.72
N SER A 142 -8.03 -7.97 5.77
CA SER A 142 -8.66 -6.68 6.10
C SER A 142 -7.69 -5.51 6.18
N LYS A 143 -6.45 -5.79 6.53
CA LYS A 143 -5.47 -4.76 6.88
C LYS A 143 -4.72 -4.30 5.64
N GLY A 144 -4.52 -3.00 5.52
CA GLY A 144 -3.77 -2.40 4.43
C GLY A 144 -2.29 -2.82 4.45
N ILE A 145 -1.66 -2.92 3.28
CA ILE A 145 -0.23 -3.19 3.14
C ILE A 145 0.36 -2.37 1.99
N SER A 146 1.56 -1.84 2.19
CA SER A 146 2.35 -1.20 1.15
C SER A 146 3.61 -2.01 0.90
N ILE A 147 3.87 -2.34 -0.36
CA ILE A 147 5.01 -3.14 -0.80
C ILE A 147 5.86 -2.31 -1.75
N TYR A 148 7.16 -2.25 -1.51
CA TYR A 148 8.14 -1.62 -2.39
C TYR A 148 9.19 -2.64 -2.84
N SER A 149 9.70 -2.53 -4.06
CA SER A 149 10.77 -3.42 -4.54
C SER A 149 11.75 -2.76 -5.51
N ASP A 150 13.04 -3.03 -5.32
CA ASP A 150 14.09 -2.54 -6.24
C ASP A 150 14.07 -3.21 -7.62
N VAL A 151 13.60 -4.46 -7.67
CA VAL A 151 13.48 -5.27 -8.89
C VAL A 151 12.06 -5.81 -8.99
N ASP A 152 11.66 -6.34 -10.16
CA ASP A 152 10.38 -7.02 -10.28
C ASP A 152 10.41 -8.31 -9.45
N GLN A 153 9.73 -8.31 -8.30
CA GLN A 153 9.68 -9.48 -7.43
C GLN A 153 8.67 -10.52 -7.91
N LYS A 154 7.77 -10.16 -8.85
CA LYS A 154 6.67 -11.01 -9.32
C LYS A 154 5.71 -11.45 -8.23
N HIS A 155 5.32 -10.51 -7.35
CA HIS A 155 4.52 -10.75 -6.14
C HIS A 155 3.31 -11.67 -6.37
N TRP A 156 3.11 -12.63 -5.47
CA TRP A 156 1.90 -13.44 -5.41
C TRP A 156 1.03 -13.01 -4.24
N ILE A 157 -0.18 -12.55 -4.51
CA ILE A 157 -1.10 -12.04 -3.51
C ILE A 157 -2.22 -13.05 -3.30
N TYR A 158 -2.28 -13.63 -2.10
CA TYR A 158 -3.43 -14.41 -1.66
C TYR A 158 -4.46 -13.43 -1.07
N TYR A 159 -5.57 -13.25 -1.78
CA TYR A 159 -6.53 -12.20 -1.46
C TYR A 159 -7.81 -12.79 -0.86
N HIS A 160 -8.17 -12.35 0.34
CA HIS A 160 -9.35 -12.77 1.08
C HIS A 160 -10.37 -11.62 1.13
N ARG A 161 -11.04 -11.42 0.00
CA ARG A 161 -12.06 -10.37 -0.20
C ARG A 161 -13.42 -10.73 0.40
N SER A 162 -14.13 -9.73 0.95
CA SER A 162 -15.56 -9.81 1.23
C SER A 162 -16.27 -8.51 0.82
N LYS A 163 -17.61 -8.51 0.77
CA LYS A 163 -18.38 -7.29 0.41
C LYS A 163 -18.11 -6.11 1.33
N THR A 164 -17.85 -6.39 2.61
CA THR A 164 -17.67 -5.38 3.65
C THR A 164 -16.21 -5.09 3.96
N ASN A 165 -15.29 -5.93 3.47
CA ASN A 165 -13.89 -5.88 3.83
C ASN A 165 -13.00 -6.05 2.59
N ILE A 166 -12.45 -4.93 2.14
CA ILE A 166 -11.53 -4.83 1.01
C ILE A 166 -10.31 -4.08 1.52
N ALA A 167 -9.20 -4.79 1.66
CA ALA A 167 -7.96 -4.22 2.15
C ALA A 167 -7.32 -3.29 1.11
N TYR A 168 -6.69 -2.23 1.59
CA TYR A 168 -5.81 -1.39 0.78
C TYR A 168 -4.51 -2.15 0.45
N LEU A 169 -4.13 -2.18 -0.82
CA LEU A 169 -2.85 -2.74 -1.27
C LEU A 169 -2.19 -1.73 -2.19
N PHE A 170 -0.94 -1.40 -1.88
CA PHE A 170 -0.10 -0.58 -2.74
C PHE A 170 1.20 -1.27 -3.07
N ILE A 171 1.53 -1.34 -4.36
CA ILE A 171 2.74 -2.02 -4.85
C ILE A 171 3.53 -1.06 -5.72
N ASP A 172 4.73 -0.69 -5.28
CA ASP A 172 5.63 0.22 -5.97
C ASP A 172 7.02 -0.41 -6.16
N GLY A 173 7.87 0.23 -6.94
CA GLY A 173 9.25 -0.16 -7.11
C GLY A 173 10.05 0.75 -8.03
N LYS A 174 11.36 0.51 -8.09
CA LYS A 174 12.22 1.18 -9.09
C LYS A 174 11.78 0.80 -10.51
N VAL A 175 11.35 -0.43 -10.69
CA VAL A 175 10.83 -0.98 -11.95
C VAL A 175 9.36 -1.35 -11.83
N THR A 176 8.68 -1.51 -12.96
CA THR A 176 7.32 -2.04 -13.04
C THR A 176 7.24 -3.41 -12.36
N GLN A 177 6.22 -3.61 -11.53
CA GLN A 177 6.02 -4.84 -10.77
C GLN A 177 5.02 -5.77 -11.48
N SER A 178 5.36 -7.06 -11.53
CA SER A 178 4.44 -8.13 -11.90
C SER A 178 3.70 -8.63 -10.67
N VAL A 179 2.39 -8.84 -10.78
CA VAL A 179 1.54 -9.23 -9.65
C VAL A 179 0.57 -10.32 -10.08
N MET A 180 0.52 -11.42 -9.34
CA MET A 180 -0.48 -12.46 -9.49
C MET A 180 -1.42 -12.45 -8.30
N PHE A 181 -2.71 -12.27 -8.53
CA PHE A 181 -3.74 -12.42 -7.51
C PHE A 181 -4.33 -13.83 -7.56
N GLN A 182 -4.46 -14.45 -6.39
CA GLN A 182 -5.22 -15.67 -6.20
C GLN A 182 -6.36 -15.40 -5.22
N ASP A 183 -7.61 -15.59 -5.66
CA ASP A 183 -8.74 -15.53 -4.73
C ASP A 183 -8.68 -16.70 -3.76
N ARG A 184 -8.88 -16.39 -2.48
CA ARG A 184 -9.09 -17.36 -1.41
C ARG A 184 -10.38 -17.10 -0.64
N GLY A 185 -11.06 -15.99 -0.89
CA GLY A 185 -12.26 -15.56 -0.16
C GLY A 185 -13.58 -16.01 -0.79
N GLY A 186 -13.60 -16.35 -2.08
CA GLY A 186 -14.83 -16.74 -2.78
C GLY A 186 -15.87 -15.62 -2.87
N GLY A 187 -15.42 -14.36 -2.75
CA GLY A 187 -16.29 -13.20 -2.67
C GLY A 187 -16.82 -12.76 -4.03
N VAL A 188 -18.11 -12.39 -4.09
CA VAL A 188 -18.75 -11.89 -5.32
C VAL A 188 -18.02 -10.64 -5.85
N VAL A 189 -17.83 -10.57 -7.18
CA VAL A 189 -17.14 -9.45 -7.86
C VAL A 189 -17.84 -8.10 -7.62
N GLY A 190 -19.18 -8.07 -7.58
CA GLY A 190 -19.99 -6.85 -7.41
C GLY A 190 -20.35 -6.19 -8.74
N ASN A 191 -20.97 -5.00 -8.70
CA ASN A 191 -21.19 -4.17 -9.89
C ASN A 191 -19.88 -3.52 -10.36
N ILE A 192 -19.80 -3.15 -11.64
CA ILE A 192 -18.58 -2.73 -12.39
C ILE A 192 -17.71 -1.69 -11.66
N TYR A 193 -18.32 -0.84 -10.84
CA TYR A 193 -17.63 0.26 -10.14
C TYR A 193 -17.76 0.20 -8.61
N GLU A 194 -18.00 -0.98 -8.06
CA GLU A 194 -18.03 -1.16 -6.61
C GLU A 194 -16.62 -1.33 -6.02
N LYS A 195 -16.45 -0.86 -4.78
CA LYS A 195 -15.22 -1.03 -3.99
C LYS A 195 -14.76 -2.48 -3.90
N THR A 196 -15.70 -3.42 -3.98
CA THR A 196 -15.46 -4.85 -3.97
C THR A 196 -14.56 -5.30 -5.11
N ARG A 197 -14.46 -4.56 -6.21
CA ARG A 197 -13.59 -4.90 -7.35
C ARG A 197 -12.14 -4.46 -7.19
N PHE A 198 -11.84 -3.62 -6.21
CA PHE A 198 -10.47 -3.14 -5.99
C PHE A 198 -9.50 -4.30 -5.77
N LEU A 199 -8.39 -4.29 -6.50
CA LEU A 199 -7.28 -5.21 -6.31
C LEU A 199 -6.11 -4.49 -5.63
N PHE A 200 -5.60 -3.44 -6.28
CA PHE A 200 -4.51 -2.63 -5.75
C PHE A 200 -4.31 -1.33 -6.55
N LEU A 201 -3.50 -0.43 -5.99
CA LEU A 201 -2.88 0.69 -6.69
C LEU A 201 -1.38 0.41 -6.82
N GLY A 202 -0.75 0.66 -7.96
CA GLY A 202 0.69 0.42 -8.05
C GLY A 202 1.36 0.74 -9.37
N LYS A 203 2.68 0.60 -9.38
CA LYS A 203 3.52 0.75 -10.56
C LYS A 203 3.55 -0.57 -11.35
N SER A 204 2.45 -0.85 -12.05
CA SER A 204 2.21 -2.08 -12.83
C SER A 204 1.48 -1.72 -14.12
N HIS A 205 1.39 -2.67 -15.07
CA HIS A 205 0.60 -2.53 -16.30
C HIS A 205 -0.33 -3.73 -16.47
N ASP A 206 -1.38 -3.59 -17.27
CA ASP A 206 -2.35 -4.66 -17.56
C ASP A 206 -1.70 -6.00 -17.94
N THR A 207 -0.58 -5.99 -18.67
CA THR A 207 0.12 -7.22 -19.08
C THR A 207 0.90 -7.90 -17.96
N THR A 208 1.22 -7.17 -16.88
CA THR A 208 2.00 -7.68 -15.74
C THR A 208 1.14 -8.10 -14.56
N VAL A 209 -0.15 -7.79 -14.59
CA VAL A 209 -1.13 -8.18 -13.57
C VAL A 209 -1.95 -9.37 -14.05
N LYS A 210 -1.97 -10.43 -13.27
CA LYS A 210 -2.73 -11.64 -13.57
C LYS A 210 -3.62 -12.02 -12.40
N VAL A 211 -4.72 -12.70 -12.70
CA VAL A 211 -5.64 -13.24 -11.71
C VAL A 211 -5.83 -14.72 -11.96
N THR A 212 -5.92 -15.51 -10.89
CA THR A 212 -6.18 -16.95 -10.94
C THR A 212 -7.22 -17.33 -9.90
N TYR A 213 -7.89 -18.46 -10.14
CA TYR A 213 -9.03 -18.95 -9.36
C TYR A 213 -10.26 -18.02 -9.33
N PHE A 214 -10.29 -17.01 -10.20
CA PHE A 214 -11.51 -16.33 -10.62
C PHE A 214 -11.93 -16.89 -11.99
N VAL A 215 -13.04 -17.62 -12.05
CA VAL A 215 -13.55 -18.11 -13.34
C VAL A 215 -13.99 -16.90 -14.17
N ASN A 216 -13.42 -16.77 -15.37
CA ASN A 216 -13.75 -15.73 -16.35
C ASN A 216 -13.58 -14.29 -15.84
N ALA A 217 -12.51 -14.01 -15.09
CA ALA A 217 -12.19 -12.64 -14.67
C ALA A 217 -10.78 -12.23 -15.08
N THR A 218 -10.57 -10.93 -15.20
CA THR A 218 -9.31 -10.30 -15.58
C THR A 218 -9.12 -9.01 -14.79
N ALA A 219 -7.87 -8.68 -14.44
CA ALA A 219 -7.53 -7.39 -13.87
C ALA A 219 -7.35 -6.36 -14.99
N ARG A 220 -7.87 -5.15 -14.78
CA ARG A 220 -7.67 -4.01 -15.69
C ARG A 220 -7.37 -2.74 -14.91
N SER A 221 -6.49 -1.94 -15.46
CA SER A 221 -6.22 -0.57 -15.07
C SER A 221 -7.38 0.33 -15.48
N VAL A 222 -7.91 1.08 -14.52
CA VAL A 222 -9.06 2.00 -14.73
C VAL A 222 -8.70 3.46 -14.50
N CYS A 223 -7.46 3.70 -14.09
CA CYS A 223 -6.88 5.01 -13.88
C CYS A 223 -5.36 4.89 -13.91
N ALA A 224 -4.70 5.75 -14.66
CA ALA A 224 -3.25 5.90 -14.65
C ALA A 224 -2.86 7.35 -14.34
N ARG A 225 -2.04 7.57 -13.30
CA ARG A 225 -1.57 8.91 -12.93
C ARG A 225 -0.21 8.88 -12.25
N LYS A 226 0.70 9.77 -12.67
CA LYS A 226 2.07 9.88 -12.15
C LYS A 226 2.84 8.53 -12.14
N GLY A 227 2.58 7.67 -13.13
CA GLY A 227 3.21 6.35 -13.24
C GLY A 227 2.60 5.26 -12.35
N TYR A 228 1.50 5.55 -11.65
CA TYR A 228 0.74 4.59 -10.85
C TYR A 228 -0.61 4.28 -11.51
N GLU A 229 -1.03 3.03 -11.40
CA GLU A 229 -2.25 2.50 -12.01
C GLU A 229 -3.16 1.84 -10.95
N ARG A 230 -4.46 2.17 -10.97
CA ARG A 230 -5.49 1.53 -10.13
C ARG A 230 -6.06 0.33 -10.87
N PHE A 231 -5.92 -0.86 -10.28
CA PHE A 231 -6.43 -2.10 -10.85
C PHE A 231 -7.73 -2.54 -10.18
N LEU A 232 -8.74 -2.81 -11.00
CA LEU A 232 -9.98 -3.44 -10.60
C LEU A 232 -10.13 -4.81 -11.28
N LEU A 233 -10.91 -5.68 -10.64
CA LEU A 233 -11.32 -6.97 -11.17
C LEU A 233 -12.57 -6.83 -12.05
N PHE A 234 -12.50 -7.34 -13.26
CA PHE A 234 -13.61 -7.38 -14.21
C PHE A 234 -13.93 -8.81 -14.63
N LYS A 235 -15.20 -9.09 -14.91
CA LYS A 235 -15.54 -10.30 -15.66
C LYS A 235 -15.12 -10.11 -17.12
N ASN A 236 -14.72 -11.18 -17.78
CA ASN A 236 -14.14 -11.09 -19.13
C ASN A 236 -15.11 -10.48 -20.16
N ASP A 237 -16.40 -10.74 -20.02
CA ASP A 237 -17.48 -10.21 -20.86
C ASP A 237 -17.76 -8.71 -20.65
N GLU A 238 -17.37 -8.15 -19.49
CA GLU A 238 -17.51 -6.72 -19.20
C GLU A 238 -16.43 -5.88 -19.90
N ILE A 239 -15.29 -6.47 -20.25
CA ILE A 239 -14.13 -5.74 -20.76
C ILE A 239 -14.31 -5.34 -22.22
N GLU A 240 -14.88 -6.22 -23.05
CA GLU A 240 -15.05 -5.96 -24.48
C GLU A 240 -16.13 -4.89 -24.76
N SER A 241 -16.99 -4.63 -23.78
CA SER A 241 -18.14 -3.72 -23.91
C SER A 241 -17.92 -2.33 -23.30
N LEU A 242 -16.87 -2.14 -22.49
CA LEU A 242 -16.66 -0.93 -21.72
C LEU A 242 -15.23 -0.43 -21.93
N ASP A 243 -15.09 0.77 -22.52
CA ASP A 243 -13.83 1.51 -22.50
C ASP A 243 -13.57 2.01 -21.06
N VAL A 244 -13.12 1.10 -20.20
CA VAL A 244 -12.95 1.34 -18.75
C VAL A 244 -11.70 2.16 -18.43
N PHE A 245 -10.84 2.41 -19.41
CA PHE A 245 -9.57 3.10 -19.21
C PHE A 245 -9.80 4.57 -18.78
N ASN A 246 -9.12 5.00 -17.72
CA ASN A 246 -9.26 6.33 -17.07
C ASN A 246 -10.65 6.72 -16.53
N THR A 247 -11.66 5.86 -16.64
CA THR A 247 -13.02 6.18 -16.17
C THR A 247 -13.16 6.28 -14.65
N LYS A 248 -12.14 5.81 -13.89
CA LYS A 248 -12.17 5.75 -12.42
C LYS A 248 -10.91 6.28 -11.77
N CYS A 249 -10.43 7.43 -12.23
CA CYS A 249 -9.48 8.26 -11.45
C CYS A 249 -10.14 9.04 -10.30
N ASN A 250 -11.41 8.74 -9.99
CA ASN A 250 -12.19 9.47 -9.02
C ASN A 250 -12.25 8.76 -7.67
N CYS A 251 -12.50 9.57 -6.65
CA CYS A 251 -12.93 9.17 -5.32
C CYS A 251 -14.26 9.88 -5.07
N ASP A 252 -15.35 9.12 -5.05
CA ASP A 252 -16.69 9.67 -4.98
C ASP A 252 -17.01 10.09 -3.54
N ALA A 253 -17.49 11.31 -3.36
CA ALA A 253 -18.03 11.78 -2.10
C ALA A 253 -19.57 11.74 -2.16
N THR A 254 -20.21 10.97 -1.29
CA THR A 254 -21.68 10.97 -1.18
C THR A 254 -22.19 11.95 -0.14
N ASN A 255 -21.31 12.44 0.74
CA ASN A 255 -21.65 13.30 1.88
C ASN A 255 -20.79 14.57 1.86
N THR A 256 -21.27 15.61 2.53
CA THR A 256 -20.58 16.90 2.65
C THR A 256 -19.39 16.90 3.61
N ASN A 257 -19.31 15.93 4.53
CA ASN A 257 -18.13 15.73 5.37
C ASN A 257 -17.19 14.75 4.68
N ILE A 258 -16.03 15.22 4.24
CA ILE A 258 -14.99 14.48 3.51
C ILE A 258 -13.99 13.93 4.53
N THR A 259 -14.28 12.74 5.05
CA THR A 259 -13.47 11.99 6.00
C THR A 259 -12.97 10.70 5.35
N LYS A 260 -12.08 9.98 6.05
CA LYS A 260 -11.65 8.65 5.59
C LYS A 260 -12.84 7.69 5.43
N GLU A 261 -13.83 7.78 6.31
CA GLU A 261 -14.98 6.88 6.28
C GLU A 261 -15.97 7.20 5.14
N SER A 262 -16.11 8.48 4.79
CA SER A 262 -17.09 8.92 3.79
C SER A 262 -16.57 8.85 2.35
N VAL A 263 -15.26 8.93 2.13
CA VAL A 263 -14.65 8.75 0.81
C VAL A 263 -14.12 7.32 0.67
N ASN A 264 -15.03 6.39 0.39
CA ASN A 264 -14.74 4.96 0.46
C ASN A 264 -15.06 4.19 -0.84
N THR A 265 -15.17 4.89 -1.98
CA THR A 265 -15.36 4.28 -3.31
C THR A 265 -14.33 3.19 -3.57
N TYR A 266 -13.07 3.45 -3.19
CA TYR A 266 -11.98 2.49 -3.20
C TYR A 266 -11.06 2.73 -1.99
N PRO A 267 -10.40 1.70 -1.43
CA PRO A 267 -9.52 1.87 -0.27
C PRO A 267 -8.36 2.86 -0.49
N ASP A 268 -7.84 2.95 -1.71
CA ASP A 268 -6.72 3.84 -2.04
C ASP A 268 -7.07 5.34 -2.00
N CYS A 269 -8.35 5.70 -2.07
CA CYS A 269 -8.84 7.07 -1.86
C CYS A 269 -8.47 7.64 -0.48
N GLN A 270 -8.38 6.78 0.54
CA GLN A 270 -8.07 7.21 1.91
C GLN A 270 -6.56 7.44 2.12
N TYR A 271 -5.72 6.73 1.37
CA TYR A 271 -4.28 6.66 1.60
C TYR A 271 -3.44 7.36 0.52
N ASN A 272 -4.00 7.56 -0.68
CA ASN A 272 -3.30 8.13 -1.86
C ASN A 272 -4.19 9.14 -2.59
N SER A 273 -5.02 9.87 -1.84
CA SER A 273 -5.96 10.87 -2.37
C SER A 273 -5.32 11.87 -3.34
N SER A 274 -4.03 12.20 -3.19
CA SER A 274 -3.27 13.06 -4.11
C SER A 274 -3.12 12.51 -5.54
N LEU A 275 -3.44 11.24 -5.77
CA LEU A 275 -3.45 10.61 -7.10
C LEU A 275 -4.86 10.59 -7.72
N PHE A 276 -5.89 11.10 -7.03
CA PHE A 276 -7.27 10.95 -7.47
C PHE A 276 -8.04 12.26 -7.41
N ASP A 277 -9.06 12.33 -8.25
CA ASP A 277 -9.99 13.45 -8.30
C ASP A 277 -11.08 13.21 -7.25
N LEU A 278 -11.32 14.18 -6.37
CA LEU A 278 -12.48 14.10 -5.47
C LEU A 278 -13.73 14.48 -6.26
N ASP A 279 -14.62 13.51 -6.47
CA ASP A 279 -15.86 13.72 -7.19
C ASP A 279 -16.97 14.16 -6.23
N LEU A 280 -17.14 15.48 -6.12
CA LEU A 280 -18.19 16.12 -5.31
C LEU A 280 -19.54 16.20 -6.05
N THR A 281 -19.59 15.81 -7.33
CA THR A 281 -20.84 15.78 -8.11
C THR A 281 -21.81 14.71 -7.62
N LYS A 282 -21.28 13.73 -6.88
CA LYS A 282 -22.02 12.59 -6.32
C LYS A 282 -22.74 12.91 -5.00
N ILE A 283 -22.49 14.07 -4.41
CA ILE A 283 -23.19 14.50 -3.20
C ILE A 283 -24.65 14.75 -3.56
N GLN A 284 -25.53 13.92 -3.01
CA GLN A 284 -26.97 14.13 -3.13
C GLN A 284 -27.37 15.23 -2.15
N THR A 285 -27.94 16.30 -2.69
CA THR A 285 -28.45 17.42 -1.90
C THR A 285 -29.95 17.50 -2.08
N ASP A 286 -30.72 17.28 -1.01
CA ASP A 286 -32.16 17.61 -0.95
C ASP A 286 -32.39 19.13 -0.90
N THR A 287 -31.32 19.90 -0.82
CA THR A 287 -31.33 21.35 -0.79
C THR A 287 -31.65 21.94 -2.18
N PRO A 288 -32.52 22.97 -2.25
CA PRO A 288 -32.83 23.63 -3.52
C PRO A 288 -31.56 24.19 -4.18
N LEU A 289 -31.55 24.21 -5.52
CA LEU A 289 -30.45 24.65 -6.40
C LEU A 289 -29.82 26.02 -6.03
N THR A 290 -30.51 26.82 -5.22
CA THR A 290 -30.07 28.16 -4.80
C THR A 290 -29.31 28.21 -3.48
N SER A 291 -29.15 27.09 -2.78
CA SER A 291 -28.48 27.03 -1.47
C SER A 291 -27.04 26.56 -1.58
N SER A 292 -26.15 27.15 -0.78
CA SER A 292 -24.73 26.81 -0.76
C SER A 292 -24.49 25.43 -0.16
N ILE A 293 -23.66 24.63 -0.83
CA ILE A 293 -23.22 23.32 -0.37
C ILE A 293 -21.93 23.49 0.45
N ASN A 294 -22.01 23.31 1.76
CA ASN A 294 -20.84 23.38 2.64
C ASN A 294 -20.12 22.03 2.66
N ILE A 295 -18.89 21.98 2.17
CA ILE A 295 -18.03 20.79 2.18
C ILE A 295 -16.96 20.95 3.26
N LYS A 296 -16.85 19.96 4.14
CA LYS A 296 -15.87 19.98 5.22
C LYS A 296 -14.81 18.91 5.01
N PHE A 297 -13.54 19.29 5.05
CA PHE A 297 -12.41 18.40 4.78
C PHE A 297 -11.69 17.93 6.06
N GLU A 298 -11.44 16.63 6.14
CA GLU A 298 -10.37 16.03 6.96
C GLU A 298 -9.21 15.55 6.08
N ILE A 299 -9.50 14.96 4.92
CA ILE A 299 -8.46 14.60 3.94
C ILE A 299 -8.16 15.82 3.07
N SER A 300 -6.94 16.34 3.18
CA SER A 300 -6.60 17.66 2.66
C SER A 300 -5.65 17.65 1.45
N LYS A 301 -5.43 16.50 0.81
CA LYS A 301 -4.61 16.40 -0.42
C LYS A 301 -5.39 15.71 -1.53
N TRP A 302 -5.57 16.36 -2.67
CA TRP A 302 -6.30 15.80 -3.81
C TRP A 302 -5.60 16.14 -5.12
N PHE A 303 -5.78 15.31 -6.15
CA PHE A 303 -5.26 15.67 -7.46
C PHE A 303 -6.09 16.82 -8.06
N SER A 304 -7.40 16.68 -8.09
CA SER A 304 -8.32 17.75 -8.44
C SER A 304 -9.64 17.60 -7.69
N LEU A 305 -10.51 18.60 -7.79
CA LEU A 305 -11.85 18.58 -7.23
C LEU A 305 -12.84 18.73 -8.39
N LEU A 306 -13.83 17.84 -8.47
CA LEU A 306 -14.87 17.88 -9.51
C LEU A 306 -16.16 18.42 -8.91
N PHE A 307 -16.64 19.53 -9.46
CA PHE A 307 -17.86 20.20 -8.99
C PHE A 307 -19.00 20.02 -9.98
N LYS A 308 -20.23 20.05 -9.47
CA LYS A 308 -21.42 20.10 -10.32
C LYS A 308 -21.69 21.55 -10.68
N MET A 309 -21.74 21.86 -11.98
CA MET A 309 -22.03 23.20 -12.48
C MET A 309 -23.32 23.79 -11.87
N ASN A 310 -23.36 25.13 -11.78
CA ASN A 310 -24.49 25.92 -11.29
C ASN A 310 -24.83 25.68 -9.81
N ASN A 311 -23.89 25.19 -9.00
CA ASN A 311 -24.01 25.15 -7.54
C ASN A 311 -22.94 26.02 -6.90
N VAL A 312 -23.27 26.55 -5.72
CA VAL A 312 -22.33 27.33 -4.90
C VAL A 312 -21.72 26.41 -3.86
N TYR A 313 -20.40 26.26 -3.85
CA TYR A 313 -19.67 25.43 -2.89
C TYR A 313 -18.91 26.29 -1.90
N ILE A 314 -18.95 25.92 -0.62
CA ILE A 314 -18.12 26.51 0.43
C ILE A 314 -17.27 25.41 1.03
N LEU A 315 -15.95 25.50 0.86
CA LEU A 315 -15.01 24.51 1.36
C LEU A 315 -14.44 25.00 2.71
N GLU A 316 -14.50 24.15 3.73
CA GLU A 316 -14.02 24.45 5.09
C GLU A 316 -13.25 23.25 5.66
N SER A 317 -12.43 23.46 6.70
CA SER A 317 -11.86 22.33 7.47
C SER A 317 -12.85 21.79 8.51
N ILE A 318 -12.80 20.48 8.77
CA ILE A 318 -13.51 19.85 9.89
C ILE A 318 -12.87 20.24 11.24
N LYS A 319 -11.54 20.38 11.31
CA LYS A 319 -10.79 20.47 12.57
C LYS A 319 -10.34 21.89 12.88
N ASN A 320 -9.54 22.50 12.00
CA ASN A 320 -8.95 23.81 12.25
C ASN A 320 -8.92 24.68 10.98
N LYS A 321 -9.17 25.98 11.13
CA LYS A 321 -9.15 26.95 10.02
C LYS A 321 -7.76 27.12 9.39
N THR A 322 -6.69 26.71 10.09
CA THR A 322 -5.31 26.75 9.59
C THR A 322 -4.94 25.53 8.73
N ASP A 323 -5.81 24.52 8.64
CA ASP A 323 -5.53 23.34 7.83
C ASP A 323 -5.40 23.74 6.34
N ILE A 324 -4.47 23.08 5.66
CA ILE A 324 -4.12 23.38 4.26
C ILE A 324 -4.73 22.33 3.35
N LEU A 325 -5.54 22.77 2.39
CA LEU A 325 -6.00 21.98 1.26
C LEU A 325 -5.01 22.09 0.10
N GLU A 326 -4.29 21.01 -0.16
CA GLU A 326 -3.38 20.87 -1.29
C GLU A 326 -4.11 20.25 -2.49
N ILE A 327 -4.03 20.93 -3.64
CA ILE A 327 -4.66 20.52 -4.90
C ILE A 327 -3.57 20.50 -5.98
N GLU A 328 -3.39 19.36 -6.65
CA GLU A 328 -2.41 19.27 -7.74
C GLU A 328 -2.82 20.14 -8.93
N ILE A 329 -4.06 20.00 -9.39
CA ILE A 329 -4.64 20.74 -10.50
C ILE A 329 -5.98 21.30 -10.06
N LEU A 330 -6.08 22.63 -10.03
CA LEU A 330 -7.35 23.33 -9.92
C LEU A 330 -7.69 23.89 -11.30
N GLU A 331 -8.71 23.33 -11.95
CA GLU A 331 -9.22 23.87 -13.21
C GLU A 331 -10.38 24.82 -12.92
N MET A 332 -10.28 26.06 -13.39
CA MET A 332 -11.36 27.05 -13.32
C MET A 332 -12.27 26.91 -14.53
N LYS A 333 -13.55 26.57 -14.29
CA LYS A 333 -14.57 26.46 -15.35
C LYS A 333 -15.71 27.45 -15.17
N GLU A 334 -16.31 27.84 -16.29
CA GLU A 334 -17.57 28.58 -16.31
C GLU A 334 -18.68 27.80 -15.59
N GLY A 335 -19.53 28.52 -14.86
CA GLY A 335 -20.63 27.93 -14.10
C GLY A 335 -20.23 27.32 -12.75
N GLU A 336 -18.97 27.40 -12.35
CA GLU A 336 -18.51 27.02 -11.00
C GLU A 336 -18.43 28.27 -10.09
N ASP A 337 -18.99 28.16 -8.88
CA ASP A 337 -18.94 29.18 -7.83
C ASP A 337 -18.45 28.54 -6.52
N ILE A 338 -17.19 28.79 -6.19
CA ILE A 338 -16.48 28.06 -5.12
C ILE A 338 -15.80 29.07 -4.20
N THR A 339 -16.12 28.97 -2.91
CA THR A 339 -15.47 29.73 -1.83
C THR A 339 -14.62 28.83 -0.96
N PHE A 340 -13.34 29.13 -0.83
CA PHE A 340 -12.39 28.45 0.06
C PHE A 340 -12.27 29.22 1.38
N ARG A 341 -12.62 28.58 2.50
CA ARG A 341 -12.47 29.10 3.88
C ARG A 341 -11.45 28.31 4.70
N LEU A 342 -10.38 27.93 4.02
CA LEU A 342 -9.22 27.26 4.56
C LEU A 342 -8.03 27.61 3.68
N ASN A 343 -6.82 27.47 4.21
CA ASN A 343 -5.61 27.72 3.47
C ASN A 343 -5.53 26.76 2.27
N CYS A 344 -5.07 27.24 1.11
CA CYS A 344 -5.02 26.44 -0.10
C CYS A 344 -3.65 26.54 -0.77
N VAL A 345 -3.12 25.38 -1.18
CA VAL A 345 -1.93 25.28 -2.03
C VAL A 345 -2.37 24.62 -3.33
N VAL A 346 -2.27 25.37 -4.42
CA VAL A 346 -2.59 24.89 -5.77
C VAL A 346 -1.28 24.73 -6.53
N ASN A 347 -0.93 23.50 -6.91
CA ASN A 347 0.31 23.27 -7.66
C ASN A 347 0.20 23.78 -9.09
N ASN A 348 -0.90 23.50 -9.78
CA ASN A 348 -1.18 24.03 -11.12
C ASN A 348 -2.61 24.59 -11.18
N LEU A 349 -2.73 25.90 -11.37
CA LEU A 349 -4.00 26.55 -11.65
C LEU A 349 -4.19 26.60 -13.17
N LYS A 350 -5.17 25.86 -13.68
CA LYS A 350 -5.54 25.88 -15.10
C LYS A 350 -6.78 26.74 -15.31
N ILE A 351 -6.66 27.78 -16.13
CA ILE A 351 -7.76 28.67 -16.48
C ILE A 351 -8.19 28.35 -17.91
N SER A 352 -9.31 27.61 -18.05
CA SER A 352 -9.92 27.30 -19.35
C SER A 352 -11.16 28.16 -19.64
N SER A 353 -11.77 28.78 -18.63
CA SER A 353 -12.87 29.76 -18.77
C SER A 353 -13.07 30.57 -17.48
N LEU A 354 -13.99 31.56 -17.50
CA LEU A 354 -14.24 32.45 -16.36
C LEU A 354 -15.19 31.79 -15.33
N GLY A 355 -14.61 31.19 -14.28
CA GLY A 355 -15.33 30.72 -13.08
C GLY A 355 -15.26 31.70 -11.90
N LYS A 356 -16.11 31.53 -10.89
CA LYS A 356 -16.10 32.34 -9.65
C LYS A 356 -15.40 31.59 -8.52
N TYR A 357 -14.15 31.97 -8.25
CA TYR A 357 -13.34 31.36 -7.19
C TYR A 357 -12.97 32.44 -6.19
N TYR A 358 -13.33 32.22 -4.92
CA TYR A 358 -13.05 33.16 -3.84
C TYR A 358 -12.27 32.49 -2.72
N PHE A 359 -11.13 33.05 -2.34
CA PHE A 359 -10.27 32.53 -1.29
C PHE A 359 -10.32 33.48 -0.08
N GLN A 360 -10.94 33.03 1.02
CA GLN A 360 -11.08 33.79 2.27
C GLN A 360 -9.90 33.59 3.23
N SER A 361 -8.95 32.73 2.86
CA SER A 361 -7.76 32.37 3.63
C SER A 361 -6.56 32.33 2.69
N ASP A 362 -5.37 31.98 3.20
CA ASP A 362 -4.13 32.07 2.42
C ASP A 362 -4.19 31.18 1.17
N LEU A 363 -3.73 31.72 0.05
CA LEU A 363 -3.62 31.02 -1.23
C LEU A 363 -2.18 31.06 -1.72
N GLN A 364 -1.62 29.89 -1.97
CA GLN A 364 -0.37 29.72 -2.70
C GLN A 364 -0.65 29.04 -4.03
N ILE A 365 -0.18 29.64 -5.13
CA ILE A 365 -0.22 29.04 -6.47
C ILE A 365 1.22 28.86 -6.95
N ASN A 366 1.59 27.63 -7.30
CA ASN A 366 2.95 27.33 -7.75
C ASN A 366 3.12 27.53 -9.26
N ASN A 367 2.09 27.21 -10.05
CA ASN A 367 2.09 27.38 -11.50
C ASN A 367 0.71 27.83 -12.00
N VAL A 368 0.70 28.65 -13.05
CA VAL A 368 -0.53 29.11 -13.73
C VAL A 368 -0.42 28.75 -15.21
N GLU A 369 -1.43 28.07 -15.72
CA GLU A 369 -1.58 27.74 -17.13
C GLU A 369 -2.89 28.33 -17.67
N ILE A 370 -2.79 29.10 -18.75
CA ILE A 370 -3.95 29.71 -19.41
C ILE A 370 -4.09 29.03 -20.78
N THR A 371 -5.16 28.28 -20.95
CA THR A 371 -5.52 27.65 -22.23
C THR A 371 -6.77 28.35 -22.75
N MET A 372 -6.58 29.28 -23.69
CA MET A 372 -7.66 30.01 -24.38
C MET A 372 -8.13 29.28 -25.63
#